data_AF-A0A2M3ZH47-F1
#
_entry.id   AF-A0A2M3ZH47-F1
#
_cell.length_a   1.000
_cell.length_b   1.000
_cell.length_c   1.000
_cell.angle_alpha   90.00
_cell.angle_beta   90.00
_cell.angle_gamma   90.00
#
_symmetry.space_group_name_H-M   'P 1'
#
loop_
_entity.id
_entity.type
_entity.pdbx_description
1 polymer ?
#
loop_
_entity_poly.entity_id
_entity_poly.type
_entity_poly.pdbx_seq_one_letter_code
_entity_poly.pdbx_strand_id
1 'polypeptide(L)'
;MVAKTPEGISLENLCKRASVYIDPDCDLYLELQYIQSSKLAKCSCFNVQLLTSKGKKPNLKTFQDVHALIQQGKKRDTKIVLRENSWPTNSPIRSQLWPALCAQHHVGKTMLDGFYWDMVNQVFGTTELPEKPIMLPPFVDSTHCLPYHLTRKGRAVADRVVSVLGYACPDITYSPTLYPITSILLHFMSEEECYHCMASLVAPKEKVFITQTKLLYEVTWKTVMQIAKKHAKSAVNYLSTICNGQKPESLFMDWCWWILGGLPFPHLVRVMDCFFHEGIKVFYRVSLAILILFHKHASVSSSDWDADAIKNDIDNALPKFCKHIPVSPTKLLRTAFSIRALSSTYISRVFLKTEMLLKSKSVLSGTKQMVRSRSSDNLPTSQSQINVQMMSHTLTIRELFTLWSWLPVRITMYQPVLLYTTEEHGCSLTTFYVRVEQHEPTLLMIKTCNNEVFGAYCSSRWYERNLKDDRGQRQAYFGTGETFLFSLYPERAKYPWVGIEGDTGLGHASDLFMAADSKMITIGGGEGQAIWMDENIRFGKTDRCQTFNNPPLCASGDFEIRVLEVYGFVGA
;
A
#
# COMPACT_ATOMS: atom_id res chain seq x y z
N MET A 1 8.38 28.52 -37.66
CA MET A 1 9.42 29.00 -36.73
C MET A 1 8.99 28.61 -35.32
N VAL A 2 9.63 27.62 -34.71
CA VAL A 2 9.32 27.21 -33.33
C VAL A 2 10.01 28.19 -32.40
N ALA A 3 9.25 29.00 -31.66
CA ALA A 3 9.80 29.92 -30.69
C ALA A 3 10.47 29.13 -29.55
N LYS A 4 11.76 29.38 -29.34
CA LYS A 4 12.58 28.80 -28.27
C LYS A 4 12.72 29.84 -27.15
N THR A 5 12.75 29.39 -25.89
CA THR A 5 13.14 30.25 -24.77
C THR A 5 14.60 30.72 -24.91
N PRO A 6 15.05 31.74 -24.15
CA PRO A 6 16.46 32.15 -24.11
C PRO A 6 17.43 31.02 -23.72
N GLU A 7 16.90 29.95 -23.11
CA GLU A 7 17.62 28.75 -22.68
C GLU A 7 17.50 27.59 -23.70
N GLY A 8 16.91 27.84 -24.88
CA GLY A 8 16.82 26.88 -25.98
C GLY A 8 15.71 25.82 -25.87
N ILE A 9 14.79 25.95 -24.92
CA ILE A 9 13.71 24.98 -24.71
C ILE A 9 12.54 25.28 -25.68
N SER A 10 12.10 24.27 -26.43
CA SER A 10 10.93 24.32 -27.32
C SER A 10 9.63 24.47 -26.54
N LEU A 11 8.73 25.36 -26.99
CA LEU A 11 7.37 25.53 -26.45
C LEU A 11 6.51 24.25 -26.51
N GLU A 12 6.77 23.32 -27.44
CA GLU A 12 6.06 22.03 -27.50
C GLU A 12 6.33 21.14 -26.27
N ASN A 13 7.51 21.26 -25.65
CA ASN A 13 7.83 20.50 -24.43
C ASN A 13 7.14 21.07 -23.17
N LEU A 14 6.57 22.28 -23.26
CA LEU A 14 5.79 22.91 -22.18
C LEU A 14 4.33 22.46 -22.22
N CYS A 15 3.75 22.28 -23.42
CA CYS A 15 2.36 21.87 -23.61
C CYS A 15 2.06 20.41 -23.24
N LYS A 16 3.10 19.58 -23.06
CA LYS A 16 3.00 18.16 -22.62
C LYS A 16 2.99 17.97 -21.10
N ARG A 17 3.04 19.05 -20.32
CA ARG A 17 3.08 18.99 -18.84
C ARG A 17 1.67 18.84 -18.27
N ALA A 18 1.48 17.88 -17.37
CA ALA A 18 0.20 17.65 -16.68
C ALA A 18 -0.13 18.71 -15.61
N SER A 19 0.81 19.62 -15.31
CA SER A 19 0.72 20.62 -14.26
C SER A 19 0.37 22.01 -14.81
N VAL A 20 -0.92 22.37 -14.74
CA VAL A 20 -1.34 23.77 -14.59
C VAL A 20 -1.60 23.97 -13.10
N TYR A 21 -0.97 24.95 -12.47
CA TYR A 21 -1.20 25.24 -11.06
C TYR A 21 -2.62 25.81 -10.85
N ILE A 22 -3.33 25.34 -9.82
CA ILE A 22 -4.61 25.91 -9.36
C ILE A 22 -4.42 26.42 -7.94
N ASP A 23 -4.57 27.73 -7.75
CA ASP A 23 -4.87 28.32 -6.44
C ASP A 23 -6.35 28.03 -6.14
N PRO A 24 -6.69 27.22 -5.13
CA PRO A 24 -8.07 26.84 -4.84
C PRO A 24 -8.97 28.02 -4.43
N ASP A 25 -8.40 29.18 -4.08
CA ASP A 25 -9.18 30.36 -3.70
C ASP A 25 -9.40 31.34 -4.87
N CYS A 26 -8.69 31.19 -6.00
CA CYS A 26 -8.62 32.23 -7.02
C CYS A 26 -8.93 31.79 -8.46
N ASP A 27 -9.19 30.50 -8.75
CA ASP A 27 -9.48 29.99 -10.11
C ASP A 27 -8.53 30.53 -11.21
N LEU A 28 -7.28 30.82 -10.84
CA LEU A 28 -6.29 31.43 -11.72
C LEU A 28 -5.33 30.36 -12.25
N TYR A 29 -5.37 30.14 -13.56
CA TYR A 29 -4.45 29.29 -14.31
C TYR A 29 -3.04 29.92 -14.29
N LEU A 30 -2.09 29.33 -13.56
CA LEU A 30 -0.70 29.83 -13.56
C LEU A 30 0.22 28.88 -14.32
N GLU A 31 0.54 29.22 -15.58
CA GLU A 31 1.77 28.76 -16.23
C GLU A 31 2.95 29.41 -15.50
N LEU A 32 3.72 28.61 -14.75
CA LEU A 32 4.81 29.04 -13.85
C LEU A 32 5.95 29.85 -14.51
N GLN A 33 5.88 30.14 -15.80
CA GLN A 33 6.93 30.81 -16.57
C GLN A 33 6.63 32.25 -17.02
N TYR A 34 5.41 32.77 -16.86
CA TYR A 34 5.10 34.15 -17.29
C TYR A 34 4.14 34.88 -16.34
N ILE A 35 4.67 35.45 -15.24
CA ILE A 35 3.88 36.39 -14.41
C ILE A 35 4.73 37.62 -14.05
N GLN A 36 4.25 38.80 -14.45
CA GLN A 36 4.71 40.09 -13.96
C GLN A 36 4.34 40.24 -12.47
N SER A 37 5.26 40.80 -11.69
CA SER A 37 5.27 40.78 -10.21
C SER A 37 4.01 41.26 -9.50
N SER A 38 3.12 41.99 -10.17
CA SER A 38 1.91 42.56 -9.58
C SER A 38 0.81 41.53 -9.27
N LYS A 39 0.78 40.37 -9.95
CA LYS A 39 -0.24 39.32 -9.73
C LYS A 39 0.13 38.29 -8.65
N LEU A 40 1.37 38.25 -8.15
CA LEU A 40 1.83 37.26 -7.17
C LEU A 40 1.45 37.59 -5.71
N ALA A 41 0.98 38.80 -5.41
CA ALA A 41 0.78 39.25 -4.02
C ALA A 41 -0.30 38.46 -3.24
N LYS A 42 -1.07 37.58 -3.90
CA LYS A 42 -2.15 36.81 -3.29
C LYS A 42 -1.88 35.30 -3.14
N CYS A 43 -0.80 34.72 -3.71
CA CYS A 43 -0.55 33.29 -3.47
C CYS A 43 0.11 33.07 -2.11
N SER A 44 -0.60 32.41 -1.20
CA SER A 44 -0.08 31.95 0.10
C SER A 44 0.98 30.84 -0.04
N CYS A 45 1.01 30.18 -1.20
CA CYS A 45 1.86 29.05 -1.54
C CYS A 45 3.33 29.40 -1.88
N PHE A 46 3.54 30.61 -2.39
CA PHE A 46 4.84 31.12 -2.82
C PHE A 46 5.19 32.29 -1.93
N ASN A 47 6.27 32.16 -1.15
CA ASN A 47 6.83 33.34 -0.50
C ASN A 47 7.49 34.21 -1.58
N VAL A 48 6.74 35.17 -2.09
CA VAL A 48 7.15 36.11 -3.16
C VAL A 48 8.40 36.90 -2.77
N GLN A 49 8.65 37.10 -1.47
CA GLN A 49 9.83 37.82 -0.99
C GLN A 49 11.15 37.09 -1.31
N LEU A 50 11.12 35.75 -1.47
CA LEU A 50 12.28 34.97 -1.93
C LEU A 50 12.57 35.17 -3.42
N LEU A 51 11.57 35.55 -4.23
CA LEU A 51 11.73 35.86 -5.66
C LEU A 51 12.25 37.28 -5.91
N THR A 52 12.05 38.20 -4.96
CA THR A 52 12.40 39.62 -5.08
C THR A 52 13.69 40.02 -4.37
N SER A 53 14.44 39.08 -3.77
CA SER A 53 15.68 39.42 -3.07
C SER A 53 16.72 39.99 -4.05
N LYS A 54 17.03 41.29 -3.91
CA LYS A 54 18.07 42.02 -4.66
C LYS A 54 19.50 41.59 -4.26
N GLY A 55 19.71 40.30 -4.02
CA GLY A 55 21.03 39.74 -3.74
C GLY A 55 21.75 39.30 -5.02
N LYS A 56 23.07 39.13 -4.97
CA LYS A 56 23.84 38.45 -6.05
C LYS A 56 23.14 37.13 -6.38
N LYS A 57 22.66 36.97 -7.63
CA LYS A 57 22.07 35.70 -8.09
C LYS A 57 23.07 34.58 -7.76
N PRO A 58 22.68 33.55 -6.98
CA PRO A 58 23.59 32.46 -6.68
C PRO A 58 24.01 31.77 -7.97
N ASN A 59 25.31 31.45 -8.10
CA ASN A 59 25.84 30.71 -9.25
C ASN A 59 25.39 29.24 -9.15
N LEU A 60 24.14 28.98 -9.54
CA LEU A 60 23.52 27.66 -9.52
C LEU A 60 24.06 26.80 -10.66
N LYS A 61 24.33 25.52 -10.37
CA LYS A 61 24.74 24.55 -11.39
C LYS A 61 23.62 24.31 -12.41
N THR A 62 24.02 24.18 -13.67
CA THR A 62 23.13 23.88 -14.81
C THR A 62 22.82 22.38 -14.88
N PHE A 63 21.85 22.00 -15.73
CA PHE A 63 21.61 20.58 -16.00
C PHE A 63 22.86 19.90 -16.60
N GLN A 64 23.56 20.55 -17.54
CA GLN A 64 24.76 19.96 -18.16
C GLN A 64 25.85 19.69 -17.12
N ASP A 65 26.06 20.60 -16.16
CA ASP A 65 27.03 20.40 -15.07
C ASP A 65 26.74 19.13 -14.27
N VAL A 66 25.47 18.93 -13.89
CA VAL A 66 25.07 17.78 -13.07
C VAL A 66 25.06 16.49 -13.91
N HIS A 67 24.55 16.56 -15.13
CA HIS A 67 24.49 15.41 -16.04
C HIS A 67 25.88 14.89 -16.39
N ALA A 68 26.86 15.76 -16.60
CA ALA A 68 28.25 15.36 -16.81
C ALA A 68 28.81 14.57 -15.62
N LEU A 69 28.50 14.98 -14.38
CA LEU A 69 28.92 14.23 -13.18
C LEU A 69 28.26 12.86 -13.09
N ILE A 70 26.97 12.75 -13.46
CA ILE A 70 26.23 11.48 -13.50
C ILE A 70 26.86 10.54 -14.53
N GLN A 71 27.09 11.00 -15.76
CA GLN A 71 27.69 10.21 -16.85
C GLN A 71 29.12 9.75 -16.52
N GLN A 72 29.90 10.59 -15.83
CA GLN A 72 31.24 10.23 -15.35
C GLN A 72 31.25 9.32 -14.12
N GLY A 73 30.08 8.93 -13.59
CA GLY A 73 29.98 8.11 -12.39
C GLY A 73 30.45 8.79 -11.10
N LYS A 74 30.57 10.13 -11.08
CA LYS A 74 31.01 10.92 -9.92
C LYS A 74 29.91 11.08 -8.87
N LYS A 75 29.40 9.95 -8.36
CA LYS A 75 28.27 9.87 -7.41
C LYS A 75 28.44 10.78 -6.17
N ARG A 76 29.67 10.97 -5.68
CA ARG A 76 29.94 11.83 -4.51
C ARG A 76 29.73 13.32 -4.84
N ASP A 77 30.20 13.76 -6.00
CA ASP A 77 30.13 15.16 -6.40
C ASP A 77 28.70 15.54 -6.78
N THR A 78 27.99 14.66 -7.52
CA THR A 78 26.56 14.80 -7.81
C THR A 78 25.76 14.99 -6.52
N LYS A 79 26.01 14.14 -5.52
CA LYS A 79 25.37 14.24 -4.20
C LYS A 79 25.64 15.59 -3.51
N ILE A 80 26.88 16.09 -3.53
CA ILE A 80 27.21 17.39 -2.90
C ILE A 80 26.45 18.50 -3.62
N VAL A 81 26.47 18.50 -4.96
CA VAL A 81 25.75 19.48 -5.78
C VAL A 81 24.26 19.50 -5.46
N LEU A 82 23.58 18.35 -5.43
CA LEU A 82 22.14 18.26 -5.14
C LEU A 82 21.76 18.78 -3.74
N ARG A 83 22.63 18.57 -2.75
CA ARG A 83 22.40 19.02 -1.37
C ARG A 83 22.59 20.53 -1.20
N GLU A 84 23.55 21.11 -1.91
CA GLU A 84 23.95 22.51 -1.74
C GLU A 84 23.25 23.47 -2.72
N ASN A 85 22.94 23.02 -3.93
CA ASN A 85 22.30 23.84 -4.95
C ASN A 85 20.80 23.94 -4.68
N SER A 86 20.36 25.11 -4.26
CA SER A 86 18.96 25.38 -3.94
C SER A 86 18.23 25.99 -5.13
N TRP A 87 17.98 25.19 -6.17
CA TRP A 87 17.19 25.66 -7.32
C TRP A 87 15.77 26.06 -6.87
N PRO A 88 15.26 27.23 -7.30
CA PRO A 88 13.88 27.65 -7.04
C PRO A 88 12.87 26.59 -7.47
N THR A 89 11.70 26.55 -6.84
CA THR A 89 10.66 25.55 -7.15
C THR A 89 10.21 25.64 -8.61
N ASN A 90 10.12 26.84 -9.18
CA ASN A 90 9.75 27.08 -10.58
C ASN A 90 10.90 26.88 -11.59
N SER A 91 12.07 26.42 -11.14
CA SER A 91 13.21 26.18 -12.04
C SER A 91 12.89 25.06 -13.04
N PRO A 92 13.14 25.26 -14.36
CA PRO A 92 12.88 24.24 -15.37
C PRO A 92 13.85 23.06 -15.30
N ILE A 93 14.94 23.16 -14.53
CA ILE A 93 15.97 22.12 -14.45
C ILE A 93 15.41 20.73 -14.10
N ARG A 94 14.36 20.67 -13.27
CA ARG A 94 13.81 19.40 -12.75
C ARG A 94 13.15 18.54 -13.82
N SER A 95 12.65 19.14 -14.90
CA SER A 95 12.06 18.37 -16.00
C SER A 95 13.10 17.51 -16.73
N GLN A 96 14.39 17.86 -16.64
CA GLN A 96 15.48 17.08 -17.21
C GLN A 96 16.28 16.34 -16.13
N LEU A 97 16.49 17.00 -14.98
CA LEU A 97 17.30 16.47 -13.89
C LEU A 97 16.67 15.25 -13.22
N TRP A 98 15.37 15.28 -12.89
CA TRP A 98 14.75 14.17 -12.17
C TRP A 98 14.69 12.88 -13.01
N PRO A 99 14.29 12.91 -14.30
CA PRO A 99 14.40 11.73 -15.15
C PRO A 99 15.81 11.16 -15.21
N ALA A 100 16.83 12.01 -15.39
CA ALA A 100 18.23 11.57 -15.39
C ALA A 100 18.67 10.96 -14.04
N LEU A 101 18.17 11.48 -12.92
CA LEU A 101 18.46 10.93 -11.60
C LEU A 101 17.74 9.59 -11.36
N CYS A 102 16.50 9.42 -11.80
CA CYS A 102 15.78 8.16 -11.67
C CYS A 102 16.37 7.07 -12.56
N ALA A 103 16.66 7.41 -13.83
CA ALA A 103 17.17 6.46 -14.83
C ALA A 103 18.50 5.80 -14.43
N GLN A 104 19.33 6.45 -13.60
CA GLN A 104 20.60 5.87 -13.14
C GLN A 104 20.44 4.60 -12.27
N HIS A 105 19.22 4.31 -11.79
CA HIS A 105 18.94 3.15 -10.92
C HIS A 105 18.22 2.01 -11.64
N HIS A 106 17.79 2.22 -12.89
CA HIS A 106 17.04 1.25 -13.68
C HIS A 106 17.80 -0.06 -13.88
N VAL A 107 17.07 -1.18 -13.88
CA VAL A 107 17.60 -2.54 -14.09
C VAL A 107 16.98 -3.12 -15.35
N GLY A 108 17.81 -3.44 -16.35
CA GLY A 108 17.38 -4.07 -17.60
C GLY A 108 17.70 -3.24 -18.84
N LYS A 109 17.17 -3.66 -19.99
CA LYS A 109 17.24 -2.85 -21.22
C LYS A 109 16.41 -1.57 -21.00
N THR A 110 16.83 -0.48 -21.65
CA THR A 110 16.03 0.74 -21.75
C THR A 110 14.61 0.36 -22.19
N MET A 111 13.58 0.84 -21.49
CA MET A 111 12.21 0.62 -21.95
C MET A 111 12.09 1.16 -23.37
N LEU A 112 11.41 0.39 -24.22
CA LEU A 112 11.14 0.82 -25.59
C LEU A 112 10.20 2.04 -25.54
N ASP A 113 10.45 3.02 -26.42
CA ASP A 113 9.54 4.15 -26.60
C ASP A 113 8.12 3.61 -26.90
N GLY A 114 7.12 4.14 -26.20
CA GLY A 114 5.73 3.70 -26.35
C GLY A 114 5.31 2.52 -25.47
N PHE A 115 6.24 1.84 -24.78
CA PHE A 115 5.90 0.71 -23.88
C PHE A 115 4.85 1.10 -22.83
N TYR A 116 4.95 2.31 -22.28
CA TYR A 116 3.95 2.81 -21.34
C TYR A 116 2.55 2.88 -21.96
N TRP A 117 2.44 3.37 -23.20
CA TRP A 117 1.17 3.52 -23.89
C TRP A 117 0.56 2.18 -24.31
N ASP A 118 1.40 1.19 -24.64
CA ASP A 118 0.93 -0.19 -24.85
C ASP A 118 0.30 -0.75 -23.56
N MET A 119 0.93 -0.51 -22.42
CA MET A 119 0.41 -0.92 -21.12
C MET A 119 -0.88 -0.16 -20.74
N VAL A 120 -0.97 1.14 -21.06
CA VAL A 120 -2.23 1.90 -20.91
C VAL A 120 -3.36 1.27 -21.72
N ASN A 121 -3.10 0.92 -22.99
CA ASN A 121 -4.09 0.25 -23.83
C ASN A 121 -4.47 -1.14 -23.31
N GLN A 122 -3.54 -1.91 -22.75
CA GLN A 122 -3.85 -3.21 -22.13
C GLN A 122 -4.74 -3.07 -20.89
N VAL A 123 -4.51 -2.06 -20.05
CA VAL A 123 -5.26 -1.87 -18.80
C VAL A 123 -6.61 -1.19 -19.03
N PHE A 124 -6.68 -0.21 -19.93
CA PHE A 124 -7.85 0.65 -20.10
C PHE A 124 -8.55 0.51 -21.46
N GLY A 125 -7.96 -0.19 -22.43
CA GLY A 125 -8.49 -0.34 -23.79
C GLY A 125 -8.35 0.91 -24.67
N THR A 126 -7.89 2.04 -24.12
CA THR A 126 -7.73 3.32 -24.83
C THR A 126 -6.65 4.18 -24.17
N THR A 127 -6.02 5.05 -24.96
CA THR A 127 -5.11 6.10 -24.49
C THR A 127 -5.85 7.36 -24.00
N GLU A 128 -7.15 7.47 -24.28
CA GLU A 128 -7.97 8.58 -23.79
C GLU A 128 -8.11 8.50 -22.27
N LEU A 129 -8.04 9.65 -21.62
CA LEU A 129 -8.14 9.71 -20.17
C LEU A 129 -9.62 9.55 -19.75
N PRO A 130 -9.97 8.59 -18.88
CA PRO A 130 -11.36 8.36 -18.49
C PRO A 130 -12.00 9.60 -17.85
N GLU A 131 -13.26 9.89 -18.20
CA GLU A 131 -14.04 10.96 -17.56
C GLU A 131 -14.44 10.60 -16.12
N LYS A 132 -14.64 9.30 -15.86
CA LYS A 132 -14.94 8.75 -14.54
C LYS A 132 -13.64 8.54 -13.75
N PRO A 133 -13.67 8.70 -12.41
CA PRO A 133 -12.51 8.43 -11.56
C PRO A 133 -12.01 6.99 -11.76
N ILE A 134 -10.70 6.83 -11.91
CA ILE A 134 -10.07 5.52 -12.02
C ILE A 134 -10.06 4.86 -10.63
N MET A 135 -10.51 3.61 -10.57
CA MET A 135 -10.37 2.81 -9.34
C MET A 135 -8.89 2.51 -9.11
N LEU A 136 -8.36 2.95 -7.98
CA LEU A 136 -6.95 2.77 -7.64
C LEU A 136 -6.66 1.33 -7.16
N PRO A 137 -5.45 0.81 -7.42
CA PRO A 137 -5.03 -0.49 -6.90
C PRO A 137 -5.04 -0.55 -5.36
N PRO A 138 -5.23 -1.74 -4.76
CA PRO A 138 -5.39 -1.90 -3.32
C PRO A 138 -4.13 -1.60 -2.50
N PHE A 139 -2.95 -1.59 -3.13
CA PHE A 139 -1.71 -1.23 -2.46
C PHE A 139 -1.62 0.27 -2.12
N VAL A 140 -2.49 1.11 -2.68
CA VAL A 140 -2.54 2.55 -2.42
C VAL A 140 -3.36 2.81 -1.16
N ASP A 141 -2.86 3.69 -0.30
CA ASP A 141 -3.63 4.18 0.83
C ASP A 141 -4.58 5.28 0.38
N SER A 142 -5.88 4.97 0.37
CA SER A 142 -6.94 5.89 -0.04
C SER A 142 -7.01 7.17 0.81
N THR A 143 -6.51 7.14 2.05
CA THR A 143 -6.46 8.32 2.92
C THR A 143 -5.28 9.25 2.60
N HIS A 144 -4.28 8.74 1.87
CA HIS A 144 -3.04 9.46 1.57
C HIS A 144 -2.73 9.57 0.06
N CYS A 145 -3.77 9.64 -0.78
CA CYS A 145 -3.65 10.02 -2.19
C CYS A 145 -3.36 11.53 -2.34
N LEU A 146 -2.20 11.99 -1.88
CA LEU A 146 -1.84 13.41 -1.79
C LEU A 146 -1.62 14.03 -3.18
N PRO A 147 -2.51 14.93 -3.66
CA PRO A 147 -2.41 15.47 -5.01
C PRO A 147 -1.52 16.74 -5.08
N TYR A 148 -1.19 17.32 -3.93
CA TYR A 148 -0.51 18.62 -3.81
C TYR A 148 -1.20 19.70 -4.66
N HIS A 149 -0.53 20.19 -5.70
CA HIS A 149 -1.04 21.25 -6.59
C HIS A 149 -1.43 20.71 -7.98
N LEU A 150 -1.68 19.41 -8.12
CA LEU A 150 -2.17 18.84 -9.37
C LEU A 150 -3.62 19.27 -9.67
N THR A 151 -3.88 19.58 -10.94
CA THR A 151 -5.25 19.78 -11.45
C THR A 151 -6.09 18.51 -11.34
N ARG A 152 -7.39 18.61 -11.61
CA ARG A 152 -8.25 17.42 -11.79
C ARG A 152 -7.69 16.47 -12.86
N LYS A 153 -7.21 17.01 -13.99
CA LYS A 153 -6.56 16.22 -15.04
C LYS A 153 -5.26 15.58 -14.54
N GLY A 154 -4.44 16.33 -13.81
CA GLY A 154 -3.19 15.84 -13.22
C GLY A 154 -3.42 14.70 -12.22
N ARG A 155 -4.49 14.76 -11.42
CA ARG A 155 -4.90 13.67 -10.53
C ARG A 155 -5.32 12.42 -11.30
N ALA A 156 -6.16 12.57 -12.33
CA ALA A 156 -6.55 11.44 -13.19
C ALA A 156 -5.33 10.80 -13.91
N VAL A 157 -4.35 11.61 -14.30
CA VAL A 157 -3.06 11.12 -14.82
C VAL A 157 -2.29 10.35 -13.75
N ALA A 158 -2.23 10.86 -12.51
CA ALA A 158 -1.60 10.14 -11.40
C ALA A 158 -2.28 8.79 -11.16
N ASP A 159 -3.61 8.76 -11.14
CA ASP A 159 -4.39 7.53 -10.97
C ASP A 159 -4.05 6.51 -12.06
N ARG A 160 -4.02 6.95 -13.34
CA ARG A 160 -3.65 6.11 -14.48
C ARG A 160 -2.24 5.56 -14.36
N VAL A 161 -1.25 6.41 -14.06
CA VAL A 161 0.16 5.98 -13.89
C VAL A 161 0.29 4.94 -12.78
N VAL A 162 -0.38 5.14 -11.64
CA VAL A 162 -0.34 4.20 -10.51
C VAL A 162 -1.01 2.87 -10.87
N SER A 163 -2.16 2.90 -11.57
CA SER A 163 -2.83 1.68 -12.02
C SER A 163 -1.99 0.88 -13.02
N VAL A 164 -1.37 1.55 -14.01
CA VAL A 164 -0.47 0.89 -14.96
C VAL A 164 0.74 0.29 -14.26
N LEU A 165 1.31 1.01 -13.29
CA LEU A 165 2.44 0.50 -12.50
C LEU A 165 2.03 -0.72 -11.65
N GLY A 166 0.83 -0.71 -11.08
CA GLY A 166 0.27 -1.86 -10.35
C GLY A 166 0.11 -3.10 -11.22
N TYR A 167 -0.37 -2.91 -12.45
CA TYR A 167 -0.48 -4.00 -13.42
C TYR A 167 0.89 -4.51 -13.91
N ALA A 168 1.86 -3.60 -14.10
CA ALA A 168 3.22 -3.94 -14.54
C ALA A 168 4.09 -4.58 -13.43
N CYS A 169 3.76 -4.34 -12.15
CA CYS A 169 4.54 -4.76 -11.00
C CYS A 169 3.65 -5.44 -9.96
N PRO A 170 3.26 -6.73 -10.18
CA PRO A 170 2.35 -7.44 -9.29
C PRO A 170 2.91 -7.67 -7.87
N ASP A 171 4.23 -7.58 -7.69
CA ASP A 171 4.89 -7.71 -6.39
C ASP A 171 4.56 -6.54 -5.42
N ILE A 172 4.00 -5.44 -5.94
CA ILE A 172 3.55 -4.31 -5.11
C ILE A 172 2.21 -4.65 -4.46
N THR A 173 2.27 -5.05 -3.19
CA THR A 173 1.09 -5.42 -2.40
C THR A 173 0.67 -4.33 -1.41
N TYR A 174 1.59 -3.47 -0.98
CA TYR A 174 1.30 -2.34 -0.09
C TYR A 174 2.35 -1.23 -0.23
N SER A 175 1.96 -0.07 -0.74
CA SER A 175 2.87 1.05 -1.01
C SER A 175 2.19 2.42 -0.87
N PRO A 176 1.96 2.89 0.38
CA PRO A 176 1.27 4.15 0.62
C PRO A 176 2.02 5.38 0.07
N THR A 177 3.35 5.32 -0.04
CA THR A 177 4.16 6.46 -0.52
C THR A 177 4.22 6.59 -2.04
N LEU A 178 3.74 5.58 -2.78
CA LEU A 178 3.83 5.52 -4.23
C LEU A 178 3.03 6.65 -4.89
N TYR A 179 1.76 6.81 -4.53
CA TYR A 179 0.89 7.84 -5.09
C TYR A 179 1.38 9.27 -4.82
N PRO A 180 1.79 9.65 -3.58
CA PRO A 180 2.41 10.93 -3.32
C PRO A 180 3.67 11.19 -4.17
N ILE A 181 4.54 10.20 -4.38
CA ILE A 181 5.76 10.38 -5.19
C ILE A 181 5.41 10.58 -6.66
N THR A 182 4.47 9.79 -7.21
CA THR A 182 3.91 9.99 -8.55
C THR A 182 3.38 11.42 -8.71
N SER A 183 2.60 11.88 -7.74
CA SER A 183 2.01 13.22 -7.77
C SER A 183 3.09 14.31 -7.79
N ILE A 184 4.17 14.18 -7.01
CA ILE A 184 5.29 15.13 -7.01
C ILE A 184 6.00 15.15 -8.37
N LEU A 185 6.29 13.98 -8.97
CA LEU A 185 6.95 13.87 -10.27
C LEU A 185 6.15 14.60 -11.36
N LEU A 186 4.82 14.38 -11.40
CA LEU A 186 3.91 15.00 -12.37
C LEU A 186 3.85 16.54 -12.32
N HIS A 187 4.40 17.18 -11.29
CA HIS A 187 4.55 18.63 -11.30
C HIS A 187 5.61 19.11 -12.30
N PHE A 188 6.60 18.26 -12.64
CA PHE A 188 7.80 18.67 -13.37
C PHE A 188 8.03 17.93 -14.68
N MET A 189 7.27 16.87 -14.97
CA MET A 189 7.44 16.05 -16.18
C MET A 189 6.11 15.57 -16.75
N SER A 190 6.17 14.97 -17.93
CA SER A 190 5.01 14.34 -18.58
C SER A 190 4.61 13.03 -17.89
N GLU A 191 3.45 12.50 -18.29
CA GLU A 191 2.90 11.24 -17.77
C GLU A 191 3.83 10.04 -18.01
N GLU A 192 4.33 9.88 -19.23
CA GLU A 192 5.21 8.77 -19.61
C GLU A 192 6.57 8.87 -18.91
N GLU A 193 7.16 10.08 -18.83
CA GLU A 193 8.38 10.30 -18.06
C GLU A 193 8.19 9.99 -16.57
N CYS A 194 7.02 10.32 -16.01
CA CYS A 194 6.67 9.99 -14.64
C CYS A 194 6.62 8.47 -14.43
N TYR A 195 5.97 7.73 -15.34
CA TYR A 195 5.95 6.27 -15.28
C TYR A 195 7.37 5.67 -15.32
N HIS A 196 8.22 6.11 -16.25
CA HIS A 196 9.60 5.63 -16.33
C HIS A 196 10.42 5.93 -15.07
N CYS A 197 10.23 7.12 -14.48
CA CYS A 197 10.82 7.47 -13.19
C CYS A 197 10.33 6.51 -12.09
N MET A 198 9.02 6.30 -11.98
CA MET A 198 8.43 5.43 -10.96
C MET A 198 8.89 3.97 -11.10
N ALA A 199 8.93 3.42 -12.32
CA ALA A 199 9.43 2.08 -12.58
C ALA A 199 10.89 1.90 -12.13
N SER A 200 11.75 2.91 -12.39
CA SER A 200 13.14 2.92 -11.93
C SER A 200 13.29 2.96 -10.40
N LEU A 201 12.32 3.56 -9.69
CA LEU A 201 12.32 3.70 -8.24
C LEU A 201 11.69 2.49 -7.52
N VAL A 202 10.78 1.78 -8.18
CA VAL A 202 10.15 0.54 -7.69
C VAL A 202 11.11 -0.65 -7.82
N ALA A 203 11.80 -0.80 -8.95
CA ALA A 203 12.74 -1.92 -9.17
C ALA A 203 14.22 -1.47 -9.28
N PRO A 204 14.78 -0.77 -8.27
CA PRO A 204 16.14 -0.25 -8.31
C PRO A 204 17.19 -1.34 -8.09
N LYS A 205 18.37 -1.19 -8.70
CA LYS A 205 19.46 -2.18 -8.58
C LYS A 205 20.06 -2.33 -7.18
N GLU A 206 20.33 -1.22 -6.51
CA GLU A 206 21.16 -1.18 -5.29
C GLU A 206 20.50 -0.44 -4.12
N LYS A 207 19.69 0.57 -4.40
CA LYS A 207 19.16 1.50 -3.40
C LYS A 207 17.68 1.27 -3.18
N VAL A 208 17.22 1.33 -1.94
CA VAL A 208 15.78 1.33 -1.65
C VAL A 208 15.24 2.75 -1.79
N PHE A 209 14.11 2.91 -2.49
CA PHE A 209 13.37 4.17 -2.60
C PHE A 209 11.95 4.03 -2.02
N ILE A 210 11.20 3.06 -2.54
CA ILE A 210 9.78 2.85 -2.22
C ILE A 210 9.60 1.45 -1.63
N THR A 211 8.90 1.35 -0.50
CA THR A 211 8.50 0.07 0.11
C THR A 211 7.27 -0.48 -0.59
N GLN A 212 7.24 -1.78 -0.88
CA GLN A 212 6.23 -2.40 -1.73
C GLN A 212 5.36 -3.45 -1.01
N THR A 213 5.69 -3.79 0.23
CA THR A 213 4.93 -4.74 1.04
C THR A 213 4.69 -4.19 2.44
N LYS A 214 3.64 -4.70 3.11
CA LYS A 214 3.29 -4.31 4.48
C LYS A 214 4.41 -4.64 5.47
N LEU A 215 5.08 -5.77 5.27
CA LEU A 215 6.26 -6.14 6.07
C LEU A 215 7.40 -5.13 5.89
N LEU A 216 7.75 -4.76 4.65
CA LEU A 216 8.81 -3.79 4.40
C LEU A 216 8.46 -2.41 4.97
N TYR A 217 7.20 -2.00 4.87
CA TYR A 217 6.70 -0.79 5.51
C TYR A 217 6.90 -0.85 7.03
N GLU A 218 6.53 -1.97 7.66
CA GLU A 218 6.67 -2.16 9.11
C GLU A 218 8.13 -2.14 9.58
N VAL A 219 9.00 -2.88 8.89
CA VAL A 219 10.44 -2.88 9.16
C VAL A 219 11.01 -1.47 9.03
N THR A 220 10.58 -0.71 8.04
CA THR A 220 11.09 0.62 7.74
C THR A 220 10.80 1.60 8.86
N TRP A 221 9.55 1.72 9.30
CA TRP A 221 9.23 2.67 10.37
C TRP A 221 9.84 2.27 11.72
N LYS A 222 9.94 0.97 12.01
CA LYS A 222 10.67 0.48 13.19
C LYS A 222 12.17 0.78 13.11
N THR A 223 12.76 0.67 11.92
CA THR A 223 14.15 1.05 11.66
C THR A 223 14.37 2.54 11.95
N VAL A 224 13.46 3.40 11.46
CA VAL A 224 13.50 4.85 11.73
C VAL A 224 13.41 5.11 13.24
N MET A 225 12.49 4.45 13.95
CA MET A 225 12.37 4.56 15.41
C MET A 225 13.67 4.16 16.14
N GLN A 226 14.31 3.05 15.76
CA GLN A 226 15.57 2.62 16.38
C GLN A 226 16.73 3.59 16.10
N ILE A 227 16.79 4.12 14.88
CA ILE A 227 17.78 5.14 14.52
C ILE A 227 17.52 6.44 15.31
N ALA A 228 16.26 6.85 15.47
CA ALA A 228 15.88 8.03 16.23
C ALA A 228 16.28 7.95 17.70
N LYS A 229 16.09 6.79 18.34
CA LYS A 229 16.55 6.54 19.72
C LYS A 229 18.05 6.77 19.91
N LYS A 230 18.86 6.59 18.87
CA LYS A 230 20.31 6.83 18.89
C LYS A 230 20.70 8.24 18.48
N HIS A 231 20.15 8.74 17.37
CA HIS A 231 20.62 9.97 16.71
C HIS A 231 19.82 11.22 17.07
N ALA A 232 18.61 11.06 17.61
CA ALA A 232 17.72 12.13 18.06
C ALA A 232 17.24 11.87 19.51
N LYS A 233 18.13 11.33 20.35
CA LYS A 233 17.83 10.82 21.70
C LYS A 233 17.05 11.84 22.56
N SER A 234 17.50 13.09 22.60
CA SER A 234 16.83 14.13 23.40
C SER A 234 15.40 14.39 22.93
N ALA A 235 15.17 14.43 21.62
CA ALA A 235 13.83 14.60 21.05
C ALA A 235 12.92 13.41 21.34
N VAL A 236 13.43 12.18 21.20
CA VAL A 236 12.66 10.96 21.51
C VAL A 236 12.32 10.88 22.99
N ASN A 237 13.25 11.24 23.88
CA ASN A 237 13.01 11.28 25.31
C ASN A 237 11.93 12.32 25.66
N TYR A 238 12.02 13.53 25.10
CA TYR A 238 11.00 14.57 25.29
C TYR A 238 9.61 14.09 24.83
N LEU A 239 9.50 13.50 23.65
CA LEU A 239 8.24 12.92 23.16
C LEU A 239 7.72 11.84 24.12
N SER A 240 8.60 10.97 24.62
CA SER A 240 8.22 9.90 25.55
C SER A 240 7.70 10.44 26.88
N THR A 241 8.26 11.56 27.37
CA THR A 241 7.79 12.26 28.57
C THR A 241 6.40 12.87 28.37
N ILE A 242 6.12 13.46 27.20
CA ILE A 242 4.80 14.07 26.92
C ILE A 242 3.73 13.00 26.67
N CYS A 243 4.11 11.84 26.09
CA CYS A 243 3.21 10.71 25.82
C CYS A 243 2.66 10.00 27.08
N ASN A 244 3.00 10.39 28.31
CA ASN A 244 2.45 9.83 29.56
C ASN A 244 2.47 8.27 29.64
N GLY A 245 3.46 7.61 29.04
CA GLY A 245 3.58 6.14 29.02
C GLY A 245 2.92 5.43 27.84
N GLN A 246 2.30 6.15 26.89
CA GLN A 246 1.95 5.58 25.59
C GLN A 246 3.21 5.21 24.80
N LYS A 247 3.10 4.13 24.04
CA LYS A 247 4.17 3.55 23.22
C LYS A 247 4.49 4.51 22.05
N PRO A 248 5.72 5.07 21.95
CA PRO A 248 6.09 5.98 20.85
C PRO A 248 5.99 5.32 19.46
N GLU A 249 5.82 4.00 19.40
CA GLU A 249 5.60 3.21 18.20
C GLU A 249 4.52 3.77 17.27
N SER A 250 3.35 4.19 17.80
CA SER A 250 2.24 4.70 16.98
C SER A 250 2.68 5.94 16.19
N LEU A 251 3.37 6.87 16.85
CA LEU A 251 3.87 8.09 16.23
C LEU A 251 4.82 7.80 15.07
N PHE A 252 5.71 6.80 15.22
CA PHE A 252 6.64 6.45 14.15
C PHE A 252 5.97 5.72 12.97
N MET A 253 4.77 5.17 13.11
CA MET A 253 4.05 4.57 11.97
C MET A 253 3.82 5.61 10.86
N ASP A 254 3.62 6.88 11.23
CA ASP A 254 3.36 7.99 10.32
C ASP A 254 4.61 8.81 9.95
N TRP A 255 5.81 8.29 10.23
CA TRP A 255 7.08 9.01 10.05
C TRP A 255 7.27 9.59 8.65
N CYS A 256 6.75 8.92 7.61
CA CYS A 256 6.86 9.36 6.22
C CYS A 256 5.88 10.51 5.92
N TRP A 257 4.76 10.59 6.63
CA TRP A 257 3.75 11.62 6.47
C TRP A 257 4.20 12.96 7.05
N TRP A 258 5.12 12.98 8.02
CA TRP A 258 5.78 14.22 8.42
C TRP A 258 6.50 14.91 7.25
N ILE A 259 6.98 14.11 6.29
CA ILE A 259 7.70 14.59 5.11
C ILE A 259 6.73 14.83 3.96
N LEU A 260 5.99 13.80 3.55
CA LEU A 260 5.14 13.83 2.35
C LEU A 260 3.83 14.58 2.57
N GLY A 261 3.18 14.42 3.72
CA GLY A 261 1.92 15.11 4.06
C GLY A 261 2.10 16.37 4.92
N GLY A 262 3.27 16.54 5.53
CA GLY A 262 3.54 17.58 6.50
C GLY A 262 4.31 18.77 5.93
N LEU A 263 5.46 18.55 5.29
CA LEU A 263 6.32 19.65 4.87
C LEU A 263 5.70 20.52 3.75
N PRO A 264 5.96 21.84 3.73
CA PRO A 264 5.57 22.68 2.62
C PRO A 264 6.19 22.20 1.29
N PHE A 265 5.47 22.41 0.19
CA PHE A 265 5.89 21.92 -1.13
C PHE A 265 7.33 22.33 -1.54
N PRO A 266 7.81 23.57 -1.29
CA PRO A 266 9.21 23.93 -1.57
C PRO A 266 10.25 23.10 -0.80
N HIS A 267 9.93 22.71 0.44
CA HIS A 267 10.80 21.83 1.24
C HIS A 267 10.79 20.43 0.66
N LEU A 268 9.61 19.90 0.33
CA LEU A 268 9.45 18.60 -0.27
C LEU A 268 10.24 18.48 -1.58
N VAL A 269 10.12 19.46 -2.48
CA VAL A 269 10.86 19.49 -3.75
C VAL A 269 12.38 19.43 -3.54
N ARG A 270 12.91 20.16 -2.54
CA ARG A 270 14.35 20.12 -2.19
C ARG A 270 14.77 18.80 -1.57
N VAL A 271 13.90 18.16 -0.79
CA VAL A 271 14.12 16.79 -0.29
C VAL A 271 14.15 15.80 -1.45
N MET A 272 13.24 15.94 -2.43
CA MET A 272 13.15 15.05 -3.60
C MET A 272 14.37 15.14 -4.52
N ASP A 273 14.95 16.34 -4.70
CA ASP A 273 16.22 16.51 -5.43
C ASP A 273 17.34 15.59 -4.91
N CYS A 274 17.39 15.38 -3.59
CA CYS A 274 18.37 14.50 -2.96
C CYS A 274 17.88 13.04 -2.96
N PHE A 275 16.59 12.81 -2.72
CA PHE A 275 15.98 11.49 -2.64
C PHE A 275 16.22 10.67 -3.91
N PHE A 276 15.96 11.24 -5.10
CA PHE A 276 16.12 10.52 -6.38
C PHE A 276 17.56 10.09 -6.68
N HIS A 277 18.57 10.66 -6.00
CA HIS A 277 19.95 10.20 -6.13
C HIS A 277 20.39 9.25 -5.01
N GLU A 278 19.98 9.54 -3.77
CA GLU A 278 20.52 8.86 -2.59
C GLU A 278 19.65 7.72 -2.04
N GLY A 279 18.34 7.74 -2.33
CA GLY A 279 17.34 6.77 -1.85
C GLY A 279 16.66 7.18 -0.54
N ILE A 280 15.89 6.23 0.02
CA ILE A 280 15.06 6.38 1.24
C ILE A 280 15.84 6.88 2.46
N LYS A 281 17.17 6.72 2.46
CA LYS A 281 18.06 7.27 3.48
C LYS A 281 17.94 8.79 3.64
N VAL A 282 17.55 9.52 2.59
CA VAL A 282 17.26 10.95 2.69
C VAL A 282 16.06 11.18 3.59
N PHE A 283 14.98 10.41 3.43
CA PHE A 283 13.80 10.50 4.29
C PHE A 283 14.16 10.17 5.74
N TYR A 284 15.01 9.17 6.00
CA TYR A 284 15.49 8.90 7.37
C TYR A 284 16.22 10.10 7.99
N ARG A 285 17.02 10.83 7.21
CA ARG A 285 17.72 12.02 7.70
C ARG A 285 16.77 13.17 7.97
N VAL A 286 15.80 13.36 7.08
CA VAL A 286 14.83 14.44 7.19
C VAL A 286 13.87 14.20 8.36
N SER A 287 13.40 12.97 8.59
CA SER A 287 12.56 12.65 9.75
C SER A 287 13.28 12.91 11.08
N LEU A 288 14.56 12.53 11.17
CA LEU A 288 15.39 12.86 12.34
C LEU A 288 15.60 14.37 12.50
N ALA A 289 15.81 15.10 11.40
CA ALA A 289 15.95 16.55 11.45
C ALA A 289 14.65 17.23 11.91
N ILE A 290 13.49 16.74 11.46
CA ILE A 290 12.18 17.19 11.93
C ILE A 290 12.07 17.00 13.44
N LEU A 291 12.39 15.80 13.97
CA LEU A 291 12.35 15.54 15.41
C LEU A 291 13.28 16.47 16.21
N ILE A 292 14.50 16.70 15.71
CA ILE A 292 15.48 17.60 16.35
C ILE A 292 14.97 19.04 16.36
N LEU A 293 14.39 19.50 15.25
CA LEU A 293 13.84 20.85 15.13
C LEU A 293 12.58 21.01 15.99
N PHE A 294 11.69 20.03 15.99
CA PHE A 294 10.50 20.00 16.84
C PHE A 294 10.87 20.16 18.31
N HIS A 295 11.77 19.31 18.81
CA HIS A 295 12.27 19.41 20.18
C HIS A 295 12.90 20.77 20.48
N LYS A 296 13.71 21.31 19.56
CA LYS A 296 14.36 22.61 19.73
C LYS A 296 13.35 23.76 19.85
N HIS A 297 12.25 23.72 19.12
CA HIS A 297 11.24 24.77 19.12
C HIS A 297 10.19 24.58 20.22
N ALA A 298 9.82 23.35 20.56
CA ALA A 298 8.89 23.02 21.63
C ALA A 298 9.51 23.20 23.04
N SER A 299 10.83 23.11 23.18
CA SER A 299 11.50 23.36 24.46
C SER A 299 11.60 24.84 24.84
N VAL A 300 11.11 25.76 24.01
CA VAL A 300 11.19 27.21 24.26
C VAL A 300 9.87 27.69 24.86
N SER A 301 9.94 28.27 26.06
CA SER A 301 8.79 28.66 26.91
C SER A 301 7.84 29.72 26.32
N SER A 302 8.13 30.25 25.13
CA SER A 302 7.34 31.27 24.42
C SER A 302 6.83 30.80 23.06
N SER A 303 6.80 29.49 22.82
CA SER A 303 6.42 28.92 21.52
C SER A 303 4.93 28.59 21.45
N ASP A 304 4.34 28.66 20.25
CA ASP A 304 2.99 28.14 19.96
C ASP A 304 2.85 26.62 20.19
N TRP A 305 3.93 25.96 20.63
CA TRP A 305 4.10 24.54 20.84
C TRP A 305 4.24 24.23 22.34
N ASP A 306 3.36 24.83 23.15
CA ASP A 306 3.33 24.60 24.59
C ASP A 306 3.03 23.12 24.90
N ALA A 307 3.61 22.60 25.99
CA ALA A 307 3.59 21.19 26.35
C ALA A 307 2.16 20.67 26.59
N ASP A 308 1.28 21.48 27.16
CA ASP A 308 -0.11 21.12 27.43
C ASP A 308 -0.96 21.08 26.14
N ALA A 309 -0.68 21.94 25.17
CA ALA A 309 -1.33 21.92 23.85
C ALA A 309 -0.91 20.68 23.03
N ILE A 310 0.39 20.31 23.10
CA ILE A 310 0.91 19.11 22.43
C ILE A 310 0.35 17.84 23.07
N LYS A 311 0.26 17.78 24.40
CA LYS A 311 -0.19 16.60 25.13
C LYS A 311 -1.61 16.17 24.78
N ASN A 312 -2.48 17.13 24.51
CA ASN A 312 -3.89 16.88 24.16
C ASN A 312 -4.09 16.47 22.69
N ASP A 313 -3.07 16.64 21.81
CA ASP A 313 -3.17 16.36 20.37
C ASP A 313 -1.83 15.85 19.80
N ILE A 314 -1.25 14.86 20.48
CA ILE A 314 0.12 14.41 20.21
C ILE A 314 0.29 13.81 18.81
N ASP A 315 -0.74 13.12 18.33
CA ASP A 315 -0.76 12.48 17.02
C ASP A 315 -0.72 13.52 15.88
N ASN A 316 -1.29 14.72 16.08
CA ASN A 316 -1.28 15.79 15.08
C ASN A 316 -0.24 16.89 15.34
N ALA A 317 0.40 16.93 16.51
CA ALA A 317 1.39 17.95 16.86
C ALA A 317 2.56 18.00 15.86
N LEU A 318 3.16 16.84 15.56
CA LEU A 318 4.25 16.73 14.59
C LEU A 318 3.81 17.08 13.15
N PRO A 319 2.69 16.53 12.63
CA PRO A 319 2.13 16.96 11.34
C PRO A 319 1.88 18.47 11.25
N LYS A 320 1.28 19.09 12.28
CA LYS A 320 1.03 20.54 12.34
C LYS A 320 2.34 21.34 12.35
N PHE A 321 3.35 20.88 13.10
CA PHE A 321 4.67 21.49 13.11
C PHE A 321 5.35 21.42 11.75
N CYS A 322 5.23 20.29 11.07
CA CYS A 322 5.80 20.12 9.73
C CYS A 322 5.14 21.10 8.74
N LYS A 323 3.82 21.30 8.81
CA LYS A 323 3.11 22.26 7.95
C LYS A 323 3.58 23.70 8.14
N HIS A 324 3.93 24.08 9.37
CA HIS A 324 4.39 25.42 9.73
C HIS A 324 5.87 25.44 10.12
N ILE A 325 6.68 24.59 9.46
CA ILE A 325 8.07 24.39 9.87
C ILE A 325 8.85 25.72 9.87
N PRO A 326 9.44 26.16 11.00
CA PRO A 326 9.97 27.52 11.15
C PRO A 326 11.38 27.70 10.54
N VAL A 327 11.76 26.84 9.59
CA VAL A 327 13.07 26.88 8.94
C VAL A 327 12.95 26.78 7.43
N SER A 328 13.91 27.35 6.70
CA SER A 328 13.96 27.25 5.23
C SER A 328 14.31 25.84 4.74
N PRO A 329 14.02 25.49 3.46
CA PRO A 329 14.41 24.21 2.88
C PRO A 329 15.92 23.92 3.02
N THR A 330 16.76 24.93 2.79
CA THR A 330 18.21 24.83 2.94
C THR A 330 18.61 24.51 4.39
N LYS A 331 17.96 25.15 5.38
CA LYS A 331 18.27 24.89 6.79
C LYS A 331 17.83 23.50 7.22
N LEU A 332 16.67 23.03 6.76
CA LEU A 332 16.21 21.66 6.99
C LEU A 332 17.22 20.63 6.45
N LEU A 333 17.62 20.76 5.18
CA LEU A 333 18.59 19.84 4.58
C LEU A 333 19.95 19.90 5.26
N ARG A 334 20.44 21.09 5.65
CA ARG A 334 21.68 21.22 6.43
C ARG A 334 21.60 20.46 7.75
N THR A 335 20.49 20.57 8.48
CA THR A 335 20.27 19.79 9.71
C THR A 335 20.27 18.29 9.40
N ALA A 336 19.52 17.85 8.40
CA ALA A 336 19.41 16.43 8.00
C ALA A 336 20.76 15.81 7.59
N PHE A 337 21.57 16.53 6.82
CA PHE A 337 22.87 16.05 6.35
C PHE A 337 24.02 16.26 7.34
N SER A 338 23.84 17.10 8.38
CA SER A 338 24.79 17.21 9.49
C SER A 338 24.80 16.00 10.43
N ILE A 339 23.75 15.15 10.40
CA ILE A 339 23.67 13.95 11.23
C ILE A 339 24.79 12.97 10.83
N ARG A 340 25.77 12.83 11.72
CA ARG A 340 26.95 11.96 11.53
C ARG A 340 26.61 10.50 11.88
N ALA A 341 27.52 9.60 11.50
CA ALA A 341 27.48 8.17 11.81
C ALA A 341 26.22 7.40 11.33
N LEU A 342 25.46 7.97 10.40
CA LEU A 342 24.34 7.31 9.74
C LEU A 342 24.80 6.69 8.40
N SER A 343 25.68 5.68 8.46
CA SER A 343 26.19 4.97 7.28
C SER A 343 25.12 4.03 6.69
N SER A 344 25.25 3.68 5.41
CA SER A 344 24.31 2.71 4.81
C SER A 344 24.46 1.33 5.44
N THR A 345 25.69 0.92 5.77
CA THR A 345 25.96 -0.34 6.48
C THR A 345 25.31 -0.39 7.86
N TYR A 346 25.32 0.72 8.61
CA TYR A 346 24.63 0.80 9.90
C TYR A 346 23.12 0.67 9.73
N ILE A 347 22.53 1.42 8.78
CA ILE A 347 21.10 1.34 8.47
C ILE A 347 20.71 -0.09 8.08
N SER A 348 21.43 -0.72 7.14
CA SER A 348 21.17 -2.08 6.70
C SER A 348 21.24 -3.09 7.84
N ARG A 349 22.18 -2.93 8.78
CA ARG A 349 22.28 -3.80 9.96
C ARG A 349 21.07 -3.64 10.88
N VAL A 350 20.62 -2.40 11.13
CA VAL A 350 19.42 -2.16 11.95
C VAL A 350 18.18 -2.72 11.24
N PHE A 351 18.05 -2.45 9.94
CA PHE A 351 16.95 -2.95 9.10
C PHE A 351 16.86 -4.47 9.13
N LEU A 352 17.94 -5.17 8.79
CA LEU A 352 17.98 -6.64 8.78
C LEU A 352 17.69 -7.22 10.17
N LYS A 353 18.23 -6.62 11.24
CA LYS A 353 17.91 -7.05 12.60
C LYS A 353 16.42 -6.89 12.92
N THR A 354 15.82 -5.76 12.53
CA THR A 354 14.40 -5.50 12.73
C THR A 354 13.53 -6.45 11.91
N GLU A 355 13.88 -6.68 10.64
CA GLU A 355 13.21 -7.63 9.76
C GLU A 355 13.25 -9.06 10.31
N MET A 356 14.43 -9.52 10.73
CA MET A 356 14.60 -10.83 11.37
C MET A 356 13.73 -10.96 12.62
N LEU A 357 13.61 -9.90 13.43
CA LEU A 357 12.77 -9.92 14.64
C LEU A 357 11.27 -9.96 14.32
N LEU A 358 10.82 -9.32 13.23
CA LEU A 358 9.42 -9.38 12.83
C LEU A 358 9.07 -10.73 12.21
N LYS A 359 9.94 -11.23 11.31
CA LYS A 359 9.82 -12.58 10.73
C LYS A 359 9.92 -13.65 11.81
N SER A 360 10.79 -13.50 12.80
CA SER A 360 10.91 -14.49 13.88
C SER A 360 9.76 -14.43 14.87
N LYS A 361 9.07 -13.29 15.07
CA LYS A 361 7.85 -13.24 15.87
C LYS A 361 6.71 -14.05 15.24
N SER A 362 6.60 -14.10 13.91
CA SER A 362 5.63 -14.99 13.27
C SER A 362 5.99 -16.47 13.48
N VAL A 363 7.28 -16.80 13.65
CA VAL A 363 7.76 -18.17 13.91
C VAL A 363 7.70 -18.55 15.39
N LEU A 364 8.08 -17.66 16.30
CA LEU A 364 8.10 -17.87 17.76
C LEU A 364 6.70 -17.86 18.37
N SER A 365 5.75 -17.12 17.79
CA SER A 365 4.33 -17.27 18.14
C SER A 365 3.79 -18.66 17.74
N GLY A 366 4.54 -19.43 16.94
CA GLY A 366 4.25 -20.81 16.56
C GLY A 366 5.03 -21.88 17.35
N THR A 367 5.78 -21.55 18.41
CA THR A 367 6.53 -22.56 19.18
C THR A 367 6.16 -22.58 20.67
N LYS A 368 5.30 -23.54 21.02
CA LYS A 368 5.12 -24.18 22.35
C LYS A 368 5.37 -23.31 23.59
N GLN A 369 4.33 -22.64 24.07
CA GLN A 369 4.09 -22.57 25.52
C GLN A 369 2.97 -23.55 25.85
N MET A 370 3.30 -24.56 26.66
CA MET A 370 2.32 -25.36 27.39
C MET A 370 1.49 -24.41 28.26
N VAL A 371 0.32 -24.00 27.78
CA VAL A 371 -0.67 -23.33 28.61
C VAL A 371 -1.42 -24.42 29.36
N ARG A 372 -1.17 -24.49 30.67
CA ARG A 372 -1.93 -25.29 31.63
C ARG A 372 -3.42 -25.01 31.45
N SER A 373 -4.21 -26.08 31.35
CA SER A 373 -5.67 -26.04 31.42
C SER A 373 -6.15 -25.18 32.58
N ARG A 374 -6.94 -24.16 32.26
CA ARG A 374 -7.93 -23.60 33.18
C ARG A 374 -9.24 -23.45 32.41
N SER A 375 -10.11 -24.40 32.68
CA SER A 375 -11.55 -24.36 32.45
C SER A 375 -12.19 -23.27 33.30
N SER A 376 -12.78 -22.26 32.65
CA SER A 376 -14.07 -21.66 33.02
C SER A 376 -14.38 -20.46 32.12
N ASP A 377 -15.59 -20.49 31.59
CA ASP A 377 -16.39 -19.41 30.99
C ASP A 377 -16.17 -19.03 29.52
N ASN A 378 -17.19 -19.42 28.76
CA ASN A 378 -17.43 -19.23 27.35
C ASN A 378 -17.47 -17.74 26.98
N LEU A 379 -16.37 -17.21 26.46
CA LEU A 379 -16.35 -16.10 25.51
C LEU A 379 -15.06 -16.19 24.68
N PRO A 380 -15.07 -15.97 23.35
CA PRO A 380 -13.84 -16.01 22.59
C PRO A 380 -12.99 -14.79 22.97
N THR A 381 -11.70 -15.00 23.18
CA THR A 381 -10.77 -13.92 23.50
C THR A 381 -10.68 -12.93 22.35
N SER A 382 -10.66 -11.64 22.67
CA SER A 382 -10.56 -10.54 21.70
C SER A 382 -9.36 -10.66 20.74
N GLN A 383 -8.29 -11.37 21.12
CA GLN A 383 -7.11 -11.54 20.27
C GLN A 383 -7.32 -12.42 19.03
N SER A 384 -8.06 -13.54 19.11
CA SER A 384 -8.29 -14.38 17.93
C SER A 384 -9.22 -13.70 16.93
N GLN A 385 -10.21 -12.96 17.43
CA GLN A 385 -11.16 -12.16 16.64
C GLN A 385 -10.49 -10.95 15.95
N ILE A 386 -9.64 -10.22 16.68
CA ILE A 386 -8.85 -9.10 16.13
C ILE A 386 -7.90 -9.60 15.04
N ASN A 387 -7.31 -10.78 15.20
CA ASN A 387 -6.36 -11.33 14.22
C ASN A 387 -7.04 -11.73 12.89
N VAL A 388 -8.31 -12.16 12.88
CA VAL A 388 -9.04 -12.42 11.64
C VAL A 388 -9.42 -11.14 10.93
N GLN A 389 -9.88 -10.15 11.69
CA GLN A 389 -10.20 -8.84 11.16
C GLN A 389 -8.96 -8.12 10.59
N MET A 390 -7.77 -8.45 11.11
CA MET A 390 -6.49 -7.99 10.56
C MET A 390 -6.04 -8.75 9.29
N MET A 391 -6.78 -9.78 8.86
CA MET A 391 -6.44 -10.71 7.79
C MET A 391 -7.50 -10.81 6.67
N SER A 392 -8.70 -10.25 6.84
CA SER A 392 -9.75 -10.20 5.81
C SER A 392 -10.10 -8.75 5.51
N HIS A 393 -9.97 -8.33 4.25
CA HIS A 393 -10.50 -7.04 3.77
C HIS A 393 -11.98 -7.15 3.36
N THR A 394 -12.55 -8.36 3.43
CA THR A 394 -13.89 -8.69 2.93
C THR A 394 -14.98 -8.49 3.98
N LEU A 395 -14.70 -8.79 5.25
CA LEU A 395 -15.70 -8.82 6.33
C LEU A 395 -15.67 -7.62 7.28
N THR A 396 -16.85 -7.19 7.70
CA THR A 396 -17.04 -6.32 8.86
C THR A 396 -16.95 -7.10 10.18
N ILE A 397 -16.71 -6.39 11.29
CA ILE A 397 -16.72 -6.97 12.65
C ILE A 397 -17.98 -7.79 12.92
N ARG A 398 -19.15 -7.27 12.52
CA ARG A 398 -20.44 -7.90 12.79
C ARG A 398 -20.63 -9.19 12.00
N GLU A 399 -20.16 -9.23 10.76
CA GLU A 399 -20.23 -10.44 9.92
C GLU A 399 -19.28 -11.51 10.44
N LEU A 400 -18.09 -11.10 10.88
CA LEU A 400 -17.13 -11.99 11.51
C LEU A 400 -17.70 -12.65 12.77
N PHE A 401 -18.34 -11.89 13.66
CA PHE A 401 -18.99 -12.44 14.85
C PHE A 401 -20.10 -13.45 14.53
N THR A 402 -20.94 -13.12 13.54
CA THR A 402 -22.00 -14.03 13.09
C THR A 402 -21.39 -15.34 12.56
N LEU A 403 -20.38 -15.25 11.69
CA LEU A 403 -19.72 -16.43 11.13
C LEU A 403 -19.02 -17.26 12.21
N TRP A 404 -18.36 -16.62 13.17
CA TRP A 404 -17.71 -17.32 14.29
C TRP A 404 -18.69 -18.09 15.16
N SER A 405 -19.91 -17.58 15.34
CA SER A 405 -20.97 -18.28 16.07
C SER A 405 -21.48 -19.54 15.36
N TRP A 406 -21.19 -19.68 14.07
CA TRP A 406 -21.63 -20.82 13.25
C TRP A 406 -20.61 -21.94 13.13
N LEU A 407 -19.32 -21.67 13.40
CA LEU A 407 -18.26 -22.66 13.36
C LEU A 407 -18.43 -23.71 14.48
N PRO A 408 -17.98 -24.96 14.28
CA PRO A 408 -17.96 -25.93 15.36
C PRO A 408 -17.14 -25.41 16.54
N VAL A 409 -17.62 -25.60 17.76
CA VAL A 409 -17.03 -24.99 18.98
C VAL A 409 -15.54 -25.28 19.10
N ARG A 410 -15.11 -26.52 18.81
CA ARG A 410 -13.69 -26.91 18.83
C ARG A 410 -12.83 -26.09 17.86
N ILE A 411 -13.40 -25.68 16.71
CA ILE A 411 -12.69 -24.92 15.67
C ILE A 411 -12.46 -23.48 16.11
N THR A 412 -13.38 -22.90 16.89
CA THR A 412 -13.25 -21.54 17.41
C THR A 412 -12.05 -21.33 18.35
N MET A 413 -11.44 -22.42 18.83
CA MET A 413 -10.24 -22.40 19.68
C MET A 413 -8.94 -22.26 18.87
N TYR A 414 -8.97 -22.56 17.57
CA TYR A 414 -7.80 -22.48 16.71
C TYR A 414 -7.68 -21.12 16.05
N GLN A 415 -6.43 -20.70 15.83
CA GLN A 415 -6.17 -19.47 15.11
C GLN A 415 -6.33 -19.71 13.60
N PRO A 416 -7.24 -18.99 12.92
CA PRO A 416 -7.35 -19.07 11.47
C PRO A 416 -6.16 -18.36 10.81
N VAL A 417 -5.74 -18.92 9.68
CA VAL A 417 -4.65 -18.41 8.84
C VAL A 417 -5.15 -18.34 7.41
N LEU A 418 -4.93 -17.21 6.76
CA LEU A 418 -5.23 -17.05 5.34
C LEU A 418 -4.29 -17.94 4.53
N LEU A 419 -4.85 -18.99 3.93
CA LEU A 419 -4.11 -19.94 3.11
C LEU A 419 -4.02 -19.46 1.67
N TYR A 420 -5.14 -18.95 1.15
CA TYR A 420 -5.29 -18.54 -0.23
C TYR A 420 -6.22 -17.35 -0.32
N THR A 421 -5.89 -16.41 -1.19
CA THR A 421 -6.78 -15.33 -1.60
C THR A 421 -6.50 -14.96 -3.05
N THR A 422 -7.53 -14.70 -3.85
CA THR A 422 -7.36 -14.24 -5.24
C THR A 422 -6.64 -12.89 -5.32
N GLU A 423 -6.67 -12.07 -4.27
CA GLU A 423 -5.98 -10.77 -4.23
C GLU A 423 -4.44 -10.91 -4.13
N GLU A 424 -3.93 -11.94 -3.46
CA GLU A 424 -2.49 -12.17 -3.28
C GLU A 424 -1.93 -13.27 -4.19
N HIS A 425 -2.76 -14.27 -4.53
CA HIS A 425 -2.29 -15.52 -5.15
C HIS A 425 -2.78 -15.70 -6.60
N GLY A 426 -3.55 -14.75 -7.13
CA GLY A 426 -4.15 -14.81 -8.47
C GLY A 426 -5.27 -15.85 -8.57
N CYS A 427 -5.95 -15.91 -9.73
CA CYS A 427 -7.17 -16.70 -9.92
C CYS A 427 -6.88 -18.01 -10.67
N SER A 428 -6.32 -19.01 -9.98
CA SER A 428 -5.99 -20.31 -10.58
C SER A 428 -6.24 -21.44 -9.59
N LEU A 429 -7.04 -22.45 -9.99
CA LEU A 429 -7.26 -23.66 -9.19
C LEU A 429 -5.96 -24.41 -8.88
N THR A 430 -4.97 -24.39 -9.78
CA THR A 430 -3.66 -25.00 -9.52
C THR A 430 -2.99 -24.35 -8.31
N THR A 431 -2.96 -23.02 -8.25
CA THR A 431 -2.40 -22.28 -7.11
C THR A 431 -3.22 -22.50 -5.84
N PHE A 432 -4.55 -22.55 -5.96
CA PHE A 432 -5.44 -22.89 -4.86
C PHE A 432 -5.05 -24.24 -4.23
N TYR A 433 -4.93 -25.30 -5.02
CA TYR A 433 -4.64 -26.63 -4.49
C TYR A 433 -3.26 -26.72 -3.83
N VAL A 434 -2.23 -26.14 -4.45
CA VAL A 434 -0.86 -26.13 -3.88
C VAL A 434 -0.81 -25.57 -2.45
N ARG A 435 -1.70 -24.62 -2.14
CA ARG A 435 -1.72 -23.94 -0.84
C ARG A 435 -2.71 -24.55 0.14
N VAL A 436 -3.85 -25.01 -0.35
CA VAL A 436 -5.00 -25.37 0.51
C VAL A 436 -5.10 -26.88 0.73
N GLU A 437 -4.59 -27.73 -0.15
CA GLU A 437 -4.99 -29.15 -0.19
C GLU A 437 -4.62 -30.00 1.03
N GLN A 438 -3.63 -29.58 1.81
CA GLN A 438 -3.18 -30.28 3.02
C GLN A 438 -3.86 -29.78 4.32
N HIS A 439 -4.74 -28.77 4.22
CA HIS A 439 -5.37 -28.15 5.37
C HIS A 439 -6.79 -28.67 5.60
N GLU A 440 -7.14 -28.84 6.87
CA GLU A 440 -8.42 -29.34 7.35
C GLU A 440 -8.70 -28.78 8.74
N PRO A 441 -9.91 -28.29 9.03
CA PRO A 441 -10.93 -27.89 8.06
C PRO A 441 -10.53 -26.58 7.34
N THR A 442 -11.29 -26.19 6.31
CA THR A 442 -11.09 -24.90 5.63
C THR A 442 -12.38 -24.08 5.61
N LEU A 443 -12.25 -22.76 5.73
CA LEU A 443 -13.34 -21.80 5.62
C LEU A 443 -13.15 -21.02 4.32
N LEU A 444 -14.04 -21.25 3.36
CA LEU A 444 -14.03 -20.64 2.04
C LEU A 444 -15.04 -19.51 2.00
N MET A 445 -14.62 -18.33 1.55
CA MET A 445 -15.43 -17.13 1.53
C MET A 445 -15.32 -16.40 0.18
N ILE A 446 -16.48 -16.10 -0.40
CA ILE A 446 -16.61 -15.46 -1.71
C ILE A 446 -17.24 -14.08 -1.50
N LYS A 447 -16.60 -13.06 -2.07
CA LYS A 447 -17.18 -11.75 -2.33
C LYS A 447 -17.42 -11.59 -3.82
N THR A 448 -18.66 -11.36 -4.24
CA THR A 448 -18.99 -11.14 -5.65
C THR A 448 -18.70 -9.70 -6.07
N CYS A 449 -18.64 -9.45 -7.39
CA CYS A 449 -18.59 -8.10 -7.95
C CYS A 449 -19.83 -7.25 -7.59
N ASN A 450 -20.95 -7.89 -7.25
CA ASN A 450 -22.18 -7.25 -6.78
C ASN A 450 -22.20 -7.02 -5.26
N ASN A 451 -21.08 -7.23 -4.57
CA ASN A 451 -20.89 -7.13 -3.11
C ASN A 451 -21.69 -8.15 -2.28
N GLU A 452 -22.18 -9.23 -2.88
CA GLU A 452 -22.74 -10.37 -2.13
C GLU A 452 -21.61 -11.13 -1.43
N VAL A 453 -21.88 -11.63 -0.23
CA VAL A 453 -20.88 -12.32 0.59
C VAL A 453 -21.48 -13.62 1.10
N PHE A 454 -20.93 -14.74 0.65
CA PHE A 454 -21.34 -16.08 1.03
C PHE A 454 -20.15 -17.05 0.95
N GLY A 455 -20.32 -18.28 1.39
CA GLY A 455 -19.24 -19.24 1.37
C GLY A 455 -19.62 -20.57 2.02
N ALA A 456 -18.58 -21.34 2.35
CA ALA A 456 -18.72 -22.65 2.95
C ALA A 456 -17.65 -22.89 4.01
N TYR A 457 -18.04 -23.59 5.07
CA TYR A 457 -17.11 -24.31 5.92
C TYR A 457 -16.97 -25.73 5.37
N CYS A 458 -15.76 -26.11 4.99
CA CYS A 458 -15.39 -27.36 4.35
C CYS A 458 -14.71 -28.27 5.37
N SER A 459 -15.34 -29.41 5.68
CA SER A 459 -14.90 -30.29 6.77
C SER A 459 -13.63 -31.08 6.47
N SER A 460 -13.31 -31.32 5.20
CA SER A 460 -12.30 -32.29 4.74
C SER A 460 -11.21 -31.64 3.89
N ARG A 461 -10.08 -32.35 3.71
CA ARG A 461 -8.94 -31.88 2.92
C ARG A 461 -9.26 -31.87 1.44
N TRP A 462 -8.83 -30.83 0.72
CA TRP A 462 -8.99 -30.81 -0.74
C TRP A 462 -8.10 -31.84 -1.46
N TYR A 463 -7.10 -32.42 -0.78
CA TYR A 463 -6.35 -33.57 -1.31
C TYR A 463 -7.24 -34.81 -1.55
N GLU A 464 -8.36 -34.94 -0.82
CA GLU A 464 -9.28 -36.08 -0.95
C GLU A 464 -9.86 -36.23 -2.35
N ARG A 465 -9.91 -35.16 -3.15
CA ARG A 465 -10.27 -35.19 -4.58
C ARG A 465 -9.44 -36.17 -5.41
N ASN A 466 -8.25 -36.53 -4.93
CA ASN A 466 -7.33 -37.45 -5.60
C ASN A 466 -7.45 -38.90 -5.11
N LEU A 467 -8.26 -39.16 -4.07
CA LEU A 467 -8.48 -40.50 -3.55
C LEU A 467 -9.23 -41.35 -4.57
N LYS A 468 -8.83 -42.62 -4.63
CA LYS A 468 -9.42 -43.63 -5.49
C LYS A 468 -10.09 -44.68 -4.63
N ASP A 469 -11.23 -45.17 -5.08
CA ASP A 469 -11.90 -46.32 -4.48
C ASP A 469 -11.13 -47.62 -4.75
N ASP A 470 -11.59 -48.73 -4.17
CA ASP A 470 -11.00 -50.07 -4.34
C ASP A 470 -10.98 -50.55 -5.80
N ARG A 471 -11.75 -49.89 -6.68
CA ARG A 471 -11.84 -50.17 -8.12
C ARG A 471 -10.94 -49.24 -8.95
N GLY A 472 -10.17 -48.36 -8.29
CA GLY A 472 -9.26 -47.42 -8.91
C GLY A 472 -9.94 -46.19 -9.54
N GLN A 473 -11.24 -46.00 -9.33
CA GLN A 473 -11.99 -44.83 -9.79
C GLN A 473 -11.88 -43.70 -8.77
N ARG A 474 -11.82 -42.46 -9.23
CA ARG A 474 -11.80 -41.29 -8.33
C ARG A 474 -13.15 -41.15 -7.66
N GLN A 475 -13.13 -40.92 -6.35
CA GLN A 475 -14.33 -40.60 -5.60
C GLN A 475 -14.91 -39.26 -6.08
N ALA A 476 -16.18 -39.27 -6.51
CA ALA A 476 -16.80 -38.09 -7.11
C ALA A 476 -17.07 -36.97 -6.09
N TYR A 477 -17.47 -37.34 -4.87
CA TYR A 477 -17.77 -36.41 -3.77
C TYR A 477 -17.10 -36.86 -2.48
N PHE A 478 -16.56 -35.92 -1.72
CA PHE A 478 -15.89 -36.09 -0.43
C PHE A 478 -16.41 -35.04 0.57
N GLY A 479 -15.96 -35.11 1.83
CA GLY A 479 -16.51 -34.28 2.91
C GLY A 479 -17.35 -35.07 3.91
N THR A 480 -17.75 -34.39 4.99
CA THR A 480 -18.60 -34.94 6.04
C THR A 480 -19.78 -34.00 6.31
N GLY A 481 -20.76 -34.49 7.08
CA GLY A 481 -21.93 -33.74 7.54
C GLY A 481 -21.64 -32.49 8.38
N GLU A 482 -20.37 -32.22 8.73
CA GLU A 482 -19.97 -30.97 9.37
C GLU A 482 -19.76 -29.83 8.37
N THR A 483 -19.70 -30.12 7.07
CA THR A 483 -19.69 -29.08 6.02
C THR A 483 -21.01 -28.30 6.09
N PHE A 484 -20.94 -26.98 5.94
CA PHE A 484 -22.15 -26.15 5.86
C PHE A 484 -21.90 -24.93 4.98
N LEU A 485 -22.97 -24.39 4.41
CA LEU A 485 -22.93 -23.14 3.66
C LEU A 485 -23.39 -21.98 4.54
N PHE A 486 -23.00 -20.78 4.15
CA PHE A 486 -23.48 -19.57 4.79
C PHE A 486 -23.63 -18.42 3.78
N SER A 487 -24.53 -17.50 4.09
CA SER A 487 -24.63 -16.19 3.47
C SER A 487 -24.54 -15.11 4.55
N LEU A 488 -23.88 -14.00 4.24
CA LEU A 488 -23.67 -12.86 5.14
C LEU A 488 -24.29 -11.57 4.59
N TYR A 489 -24.35 -11.43 3.27
CA TYR A 489 -25.00 -10.32 2.56
C TYR A 489 -25.57 -10.80 1.22
N PRO A 490 -26.83 -10.45 0.86
CA PRO A 490 -27.71 -9.49 1.52
C PRO A 490 -28.39 -10.01 2.80
N GLU A 491 -28.64 -11.31 2.89
CA GLU A 491 -29.29 -11.93 4.05
C GLU A 491 -28.33 -12.86 4.79
N ARG A 492 -28.39 -12.85 6.13
CA ARG A 492 -27.55 -13.69 6.98
C ARG A 492 -28.23 -15.02 7.25
N ALA A 493 -27.66 -16.10 6.76
CA ALA A 493 -28.19 -17.45 6.95
C ALA A 493 -27.07 -18.50 7.04
N LYS A 494 -27.30 -19.53 7.84
CA LYS A 494 -26.50 -20.75 7.90
C LYS A 494 -27.33 -21.90 7.33
N TYR A 495 -26.75 -22.67 6.43
CA TYR A 495 -27.38 -23.86 5.83
C TYR A 495 -26.58 -25.10 6.22
N PRO A 496 -26.91 -25.74 7.36
CA PRO A 496 -26.29 -26.99 7.78
C PRO A 496 -26.67 -28.14 6.85
N TRP A 497 -25.93 -29.25 6.94
CA TRP A 497 -26.33 -30.49 6.29
C TRP A 497 -27.70 -30.97 6.78
N VAL A 498 -28.57 -31.37 5.85
CA VAL A 498 -29.94 -31.81 6.17
C VAL A 498 -29.99 -33.06 7.05
N GLY A 499 -28.93 -33.88 7.07
CA GLY A 499 -28.85 -35.09 7.90
C GLY A 499 -28.58 -34.85 9.39
N ILE A 500 -28.35 -33.61 9.82
CA ILE A 500 -28.16 -33.29 11.25
C ILE A 500 -29.47 -33.50 12.05
N GLU A 501 -30.64 -33.32 11.43
CA GLU A 501 -31.94 -33.39 12.11
C GLU A 501 -32.49 -34.83 12.26
N GLY A 502 -31.69 -35.86 11.93
CA GLY A 502 -31.97 -37.24 12.28
C GLY A 502 -33.03 -37.95 11.43
N ASP A 503 -33.41 -37.39 10.28
CA ASP A 503 -34.39 -38.03 9.40
C ASP A 503 -33.76 -39.22 8.66
N THR A 504 -34.27 -40.42 8.95
CA THR A 504 -33.69 -41.71 8.54
C THR A 504 -34.01 -42.11 7.10
N GLY A 505 -34.55 -41.18 6.30
CA GLY A 505 -34.99 -41.39 4.92
C GLY A 505 -34.28 -40.54 3.85
N LEU A 506 -33.18 -39.88 4.18
CA LEU A 506 -32.45 -39.06 3.22
C LEU A 506 -31.78 -39.95 2.16
N GLY A 507 -32.12 -39.72 0.88
CA GLY A 507 -31.51 -40.44 -0.25
C GLY A 507 -30.05 -40.03 -0.47
N HIS A 508 -29.26 -40.86 -1.16
CA HIS A 508 -27.82 -40.63 -1.40
C HIS A 508 -27.44 -39.24 -1.97
N ALA A 509 -28.39 -38.50 -2.54
CA ALA A 509 -28.20 -37.15 -3.03
C ALA A 509 -28.04 -36.09 -1.90
N SER A 510 -28.31 -36.43 -0.64
CA SER A 510 -28.07 -35.57 0.53
C SER A 510 -26.62 -35.58 1.03
N ASP A 511 -25.78 -36.49 0.55
CA ASP A 511 -24.42 -36.70 1.06
C ASP A 511 -23.35 -36.21 0.06
N LEU A 512 -23.74 -35.30 -0.82
CA LEU A 512 -22.90 -34.70 -1.86
C LEU A 512 -22.31 -33.39 -1.35
N PHE A 513 -21.30 -33.47 -0.47
CA PHE A 513 -20.75 -32.30 0.24
C PHE A 513 -19.78 -31.46 -0.59
N MET A 514 -18.70 -32.06 -1.09
CA MET A 514 -17.65 -31.37 -1.84
C MET A 514 -17.24 -32.22 -3.04
N ALA A 515 -17.00 -31.60 -4.18
CA ALA A 515 -16.41 -32.24 -5.36
C ALA A 515 -15.46 -31.26 -6.03
N ALA A 516 -14.33 -31.76 -6.55
CA ALA A 516 -13.31 -30.89 -7.12
C ALA A 516 -12.43 -31.66 -8.10
N ASP A 517 -11.96 -30.99 -9.15
CA ASP A 517 -10.94 -31.51 -10.05
C ASP A 517 -10.02 -30.37 -10.53
N SER A 518 -9.23 -30.60 -11.59
CA SER A 518 -8.32 -29.57 -12.12
C SER A 518 -9.04 -28.39 -12.79
N LYS A 519 -10.35 -28.50 -13.05
CA LYS A 519 -11.15 -27.56 -13.83
C LYS A 519 -12.33 -26.95 -13.06
N MET A 520 -12.74 -27.54 -11.94
CA MET A 520 -13.85 -27.03 -11.15
C MET A 520 -13.73 -27.31 -9.65
N ILE A 521 -14.42 -26.49 -8.86
CA ILE A 521 -14.77 -26.76 -7.47
C ILE A 521 -16.29 -26.70 -7.33
N THR A 522 -16.86 -27.65 -6.60
CA THR A 522 -18.27 -27.72 -6.23
C THR A 522 -18.41 -27.96 -4.73
N ILE A 523 -19.31 -27.23 -4.07
CA ILE A 523 -19.70 -27.45 -2.67
C ILE A 523 -21.23 -27.51 -2.63
N GLY A 524 -21.78 -28.62 -2.14
CA GLY A 524 -23.21 -28.92 -2.10
C GLY A 524 -23.75 -29.39 -3.44
N GLY A 525 -24.20 -30.65 -3.49
CA GLY A 525 -24.83 -31.28 -4.65
C GLY A 525 -26.27 -31.72 -4.42
N GLY A 526 -26.80 -32.48 -5.38
CA GLY A 526 -28.15 -33.05 -5.37
C GLY A 526 -29.17 -32.09 -6.00
N GLU A 527 -29.55 -32.37 -7.24
CA GLU A 527 -30.46 -31.52 -8.07
C GLU A 527 -30.02 -30.06 -8.28
N GLY A 528 -28.71 -29.80 -8.15
CA GLY A 528 -28.09 -28.49 -8.35
C GLY A 528 -26.72 -28.44 -7.68
N GLN A 529 -26.03 -27.32 -7.81
CA GLN A 529 -24.73 -27.06 -7.18
C GLN A 529 -24.83 -25.79 -6.35
N ALA A 530 -24.67 -25.89 -5.03
CA ALA A 530 -24.87 -24.74 -4.18
C ALA A 530 -23.77 -23.68 -4.35
N ILE A 531 -22.52 -24.11 -4.53
CA ILE A 531 -21.44 -23.26 -5.01
C ILE A 531 -20.69 -24.07 -6.08
N TRP A 532 -20.62 -23.54 -7.29
CA TRP A 532 -19.75 -24.02 -8.35
C TRP A 532 -18.81 -22.90 -8.78
N MET A 533 -17.54 -23.21 -9.06
CA MET A 533 -16.55 -22.26 -9.56
C MET A 533 -15.72 -22.88 -10.69
N ASP A 534 -15.36 -22.05 -11.67
CA ASP A 534 -14.57 -22.43 -12.83
C ASP A 534 -13.06 -22.56 -12.54
N GLU A 535 -12.30 -23.04 -13.53
CA GLU A 535 -10.85 -23.28 -13.42
C GLU A 535 -10.02 -22.01 -13.12
N ASN A 536 -10.57 -20.87 -13.53
CA ASN A 536 -9.96 -19.56 -13.39
C ASN A 536 -10.43 -18.82 -12.14
N ILE A 537 -11.25 -19.43 -11.27
CA ILE A 537 -11.78 -18.81 -10.04
C ILE A 537 -12.28 -17.39 -10.31
N ARG A 538 -12.99 -17.23 -11.43
CA ARG A 538 -13.51 -15.94 -11.88
C ARG A 538 -15.02 -15.96 -11.96
N PHE A 539 -15.58 -17.06 -12.47
CA PHE A 539 -17.01 -17.22 -12.61
C PHE A 539 -17.49 -18.36 -11.74
N GLY A 540 -18.64 -18.15 -11.12
CA GLY A 540 -19.30 -19.16 -10.34
C GLY A 540 -20.81 -19.15 -10.53
N LYS A 541 -21.42 -20.23 -10.06
CA LYS A 541 -22.87 -20.44 -10.08
C LYS A 541 -23.34 -20.97 -8.72
N THR A 542 -24.55 -20.59 -8.33
CA THR A 542 -25.22 -21.06 -7.13
C THR A 542 -26.66 -21.43 -7.45
N ASP A 543 -27.02 -22.67 -7.11
CA ASP A 543 -28.37 -23.22 -7.22
C ASP A 543 -28.82 -23.76 -5.86
N ARG A 544 -30.11 -24.13 -5.76
CA ARG A 544 -30.58 -24.97 -4.66
C ARG A 544 -29.95 -26.35 -4.76
N CYS A 545 -29.55 -26.94 -3.61
CA CYS A 545 -29.05 -28.31 -3.57
C CYS A 545 -29.73 -29.12 -2.44
N GLN A 546 -29.81 -30.44 -2.60
CA GLN A 546 -30.43 -31.34 -1.61
C GLN A 546 -29.57 -31.53 -0.35
N THR A 547 -28.23 -31.48 -0.47
CA THR A 547 -27.30 -31.62 0.68
C THR A 547 -27.56 -30.61 1.79
N PHE A 548 -27.85 -29.35 1.46
CA PHE A 548 -27.99 -28.26 2.44
C PHE A 548 -29.39 -27.61 2.43
N ASN A 549 -30.24 -27.97 1.48
CA ASN A 549 -31.54 -27.35 1.23
C ASN A 549 -31.47 -25.81 1.19
N ASN A 550 -30.36 -25.26 0.68
CA ASN A 550 -30.16 -23.83 0.53
C ASN A 550 -30.95 -23.30 -0.68
N PRO A 551 -31.40 -22.04 -0.68
CA PRO A 551 -31.72 -21.32 -1.91
C PRO A 551 -30.42 -20.93 -2.66
N PRO A 552 -30.51 -20.48 -3.92
CA PRO A 552 -29.39 -19.79 -4.57
C PRO A 552 -28.83 -18.69 -3.64
N LEU A 553 -27.51 -18.65 -3.48
CA LEU A 553 -26.83 -17.77 -2.52
C LEU A 553 -26.68 -16.32 -3.02
N CYS A 554 -26.94 -16.08 -4.31
CA CYS A 554 -27.01 -14.77 -4.95
C CYS A 554 -28.29 -14.67 -5.80
N ALA A 555 -28.77 -13.45 -6.03
CA ALA A 555 -30.06 -13.24 -6.69
C ALA A 555 -30.06 -13.65 -8.17
N SER A 556 -28.91 -13.53 -8.84
CA SER A 556 -28.75 -13.85 -10.27
C SER A 556 -28.51 -15.34 -10.55
N GLY A 557 -28.16 -16.15 -9.55
CA GLY A 557 -27.72 -17.54 -9.71
C GLY A 557 -26.29 -17.65 -10.28
N ASP A 558 -25.93 -16.85 -11.27
CA ASP A 558 -24.55 -16.71 -11.76
C ASP A 558 -23.84 -15.52 -11.11
N PHE A 559 -22.56 -15.63 -10.81
CA PHE A 559 -21.78 -14.55 -10.19
C PHE A 559 -20.34 -14.47 -10.69
N GLU A 560 -19.78 -13.27 -10.70
CA GLU A 560 -18.34 -13.03 -10.88
C GLU A 560 -17.68 -12.83 -9.51
N ILE A 561 -16.59 -13.55 -9.29
CA ILE A 561 -15.82 -13.51 -8.05
C ILE A 561 -14.93 -12.27 -8.08
N ARG A 562 -15.16 -11.36 -7.13
CA ARG A 562 -14.27 -10.24 -6.87
C ARG A 562 -13.09 -10.68 -5.99
N VAL A 563 -13.40 -11.39 -4.91
CA VAL A 563 -12.41 -11.93 -3.98
C VAL A 563 -12.86 -13.32 -3.51
N LEU A 564 -11.97 -14.31 -3.59
CA LEU A 564 -12.09 -15.57 -2.86
C LEU A 564 -11.03 -15.58 -1.77
N GLU A 565 -11.40 -15.73 -0.51
CA GLU A 565 -10.50 -15.94 0.63
C GLU A 565 -10.73 -17.35 1.21
N VAL A 566 -9.64 -18.06 1.52
CA VAL A 566 -9.68 -19.37 2.17
C VAL A 566 -8.81 -19.36 3.41
N TYR A 567 -9.43 -19.68 4.54
CA TYR A 567 -8.77 -19.78 5.84
C TYR A 567 -8.65 -21.23 6.27
N GLY A 568 -7.50 -21.60 6.80
CA GLY A 568 -7.28 -22.86 7.52
C GLY A 568 -7.13 -22.59 9.01
N PHE A 569 -7.28 -23.61 9.85
CA PHE A 569 -7.20 -23.50 11.29
C PHE A 569 -5.95 -24.22 11.80
N VAL A 570 -4.95 -23.49 12.26
CA VAL A 570 -3.65 -24.08 12.62
C VAL A 570 -3.76 -24.91 13.90
N GLY A 571 -3.42 -26.19 13.81
CA GLY A 571 -3.44 -27.16 14.92
C GLY A 571 -4.75 -27.92 15.07
N ALA A 572 -5.71 -27.70 14.17
CA ALA A 572 -6.98 -28.44 14.08
C ALA A 572 -6.80 -29.91 13.69
#